data_AF-A0A9D1WM98-F1
#
_entry.id   AF-A0A9D1WM98-F1
#
_cell.length_a   1.000
_cell.length_b   1.000
_cell.length_c   1.000
_cell.angle_alpha   90.00
_cell.angle_beta   90.00
_cell.angle_gamma   90.00
#
_symmetry.space_group_name_H-M   'P 1'
#
loop_
_entity.id
_entity.type
_entity.pdbx_description
1 polymer ?
#
loop_
_entity_poly.entity_id
_entity_poly.type
_entity_poly.pdbx_seq_one_letter_code
_entity_poly.pdbx_strand_id
1 'polypeptide(L)'
;MESIDVSRRALLKGSLRHERALRPPWAVSEALFLQLCTRCGECQGACETQIISRGDGGYPKIDFSRGECTFCQACVDSCPEGALAALGKSQGAVPWHHVANIGQECLGIKGVYCKSCGEVCEVGAISFTFGSGRVPVPNVMS
;
A
#
# COMPACT_ATOMS: atom_id res chain seq x y z
N MET A 1 -25.51 -9.55 12.75
CA MET A 1 -24.63 -8.65 11.99
C MET A 1 -23.95 -9.46 10.91
N GLU A 2 -24.54 -9.48 9.71
CA GLU A 2 -23.99 -10.22 8.56
C GLU A 2 -22.68 -9.60 8.09
N SER A 3 -21.62 -10.40 8.11
CA SER A 3 -20.33 -10.07 7.52
C SER A 3 -20.46 -10.11 6.00
N ILE A 4 -20.13 -9.00 5.34
CA ILE A 4 -20.15 -8.91 3.87
C ILE A 4 -18.96 -9.70 3.33
N ASP A 5 -19.25 -10.82 2.65
CA ASP A 5 -18.24 -11.61 1.95
C ASP A 5 -17.82 -10.91 0.65
N VAL A 6 -16.67 -10.24 0.72
CA VAL A 6 -16.12 -9.43 -0.37
C VAL A 6 -15.76 -10.29 -1.59
N SER A 7 -15.49 -11.58 -1.41
CA SER A 7 -15.16 -12.52 -2.49
C SER A 7 -16.39 -12.85 -3.33
N ARG A 8 -17.54 -13.11 -2.68
CA ARG A 8 -18.81 -13.36 -3.37
C ARG A 8 -19.26 -12.16 -4.19
N ARG A 9 -19.05 -10.95 -3.67
CA ARG A 9 -19.44 -9.71 -4.36
C ARG A 9 -18.59 -9.42 -5.60
N ALA A 10 -17.30 -9.77 -5.56
CA ALA A 10 -16.40 -9.63 -6.72
C ALA A 10 -16.83 -10.52 -7.90
N LEU A 11 -17.25 -11.76 -7.61
CA LEU A 11 -17.79 -12.69 -8.61
C LEU A 11 -19.04 -12.13 -9.31
N LEU A 12 -19.98 -11.55 -8.55
CA LEU A 12 -21.21 -10.96 -9.11
C LEU A 12 -20.98 -9.71 -9.96
N LYS A 13 -19.83 -9.03 -9.79
CA LYS A 13 -19.44 -7.87 -10.61
C LYS A 13 -18.61 -8.24 -11.84
N GLY A 14 -18.41 -9.53 -12.13
CA GLY A 14 -17.56 -9.99 -13.23
C GLY A 14 -16.07 -9.67 -13.05
N SER A 15 -15.65 -9.25 -11.85
CA SER A 15 -14.26 -8.98 -11.52
C SER A 15 -13.62 -10.22 -10.91
N LEU A 16 -13.00 -11.05 -11.74
CA LEU A 16 -12.20 -12.21 -11.28
C LEU A 16 -10.90 -11.79 -10.57
N ARG A 17 -10.49 -10.52 -10.74
CA ARG A 17 -9.40 -9.91 -9.98
C ARG A 17 -9.96 -9.20 -8.77
N HIS A 18 -9.68 -9.75 -7.60
CA HIS A 18 -9.82 -9.03 -6.34
C HIS A 18 -8.52 -8.25 -6.13
N GLU A 19 -8.47 -6.99 -6.56
CA GLU A 19 -7.37 -6.11 -6.16
C GLU A 19 -7.45 -5.95 -4.65
N ARG A 20 -6.49 -6.55 -3.93
CA ARG A 20 -6.36 -6.37 -2.49
C ARG A 20 -6.18 -4.88 -2.23
N ALA A 21 -7.22 -4.25 -1.70
CA ALA A 21 -7.18 -2.83 -1.38
C ALA A 21 -6.04 -2.58 -0.38
N LEU A 22 -5.19 -1.62 -0.70
CA LEU A 22 -4.15 -1.20 0.23
C LEU A 22 -4.81 -0.50 1.42
N ARG A 23 -4.72 -1.07 2.61
CA ARG A 23 -5.28 -0.46 3.83
C ARG A 23 -4.47 0.76 4.24
N PRO A 24 -5.06 1.70 5.01
CA PRO A 24 -4.27 2.76 5.63
C PRO A 24 -3.10 2.19 6.44
N PRO A 25 -2.01 2.96 6.60
CA PRO A 25 -0.82 2.44 7.24
C PRO A 25 -1.08 2.02 8.69
N TRP A 26 -0.32 1.03 9.16
CA TRP A 26 -0.46 0.38 10.47
C TRP A 26 -1.80 -0.34 10.72
N ALA A 27 -2.57 -0.62 9.66
CA ALA A 27 -3.74 -1.49 9.78
C ALA A 27 -3.36 -2.84 10.42
N VAL A 28 -4.22 -3.29 11.35
CA VAL A 28 -4.16 -4.66 11.87
C VAL A 28 -4.37 -5.68 10.73
N SER A 29 -4.21 -6.97 11.02
CA SER A 29 -4.47 -8.03 10.02
C SER A 29 -5.85 -7.85 9.37
N GLU A 30 -5.97 -8.17 8.08
CA GLU A 30 -7.21 -7.93 7.31
C GLU A 30 -8.45 -8.51 8.01
N ALA A 31 -8.35 -9.70 8.61
CA ALA A 31 -9.44 -10.32 9.35
C ALA A 31 -9.88 -9.48 10.56
N LEU A 32 -8.94 -8.96 11.35
CA LEU A 32 -9.25 -8.11 12.50
C LEU A 32 -9.70 -6.72 12.08
N PHE A 33 -9.13 -6.19 10.99
CA PHE A 33 -9.48 -4.89 10.43
C PHE A 33 -10.95 -4.86 10.01
N LEU A 34 -11.43 -5.90 9.33
CA LEU A 34 -12.82 -6.04 8.91
C LEU A 34 -13.79 -6.21 10.09
N GLN A 35 -13.31 -6.61 11.27
CA GLN A 35 -14.12 -6.71 12.49
C GLN A 35 -14.16 -5.39 13.27
N LEU A 36 -13.02 -4.69 13.37
CA LEU A 36 -12.89 -3.47 14.17
C LEU A 36 -13.36 -2.22 13.41
N CYS A 37 -13.11 -2.14 12.09
CA CYS A 37 -13.40 -0.93 11.34
C CYS A 37 -14.92 -0.71 11.16
N THR A 38 -15.44 0.30 11.84
CA THR A 38 -16.86 0.71 11.76
C THR A 38 -17.20 1.48 10.49
N ARG A 39 -16.20 1.87 9.68
CA ARG A 39 -16.35 2.69 8.46
C ARG A 39 -16.88 4.11 8.75
N CYS A 40 -16.58 4.64 9.93
CA CYS A 40 -16.95 6.00 10.35
C CYS A 40 -16.38 7.10 9.43
N GLY A 41 -15.17 6.91 8.90
CA GLY A 41 -14.51 7.87 8.01
C GLY A 41 -13.59 8.88 8.71
N GLU A 42 -13.39 8.79 10.03
CA GLU A 42 -12.49 9.69 10.78
C GLU A 42 -11.07 9.72 10.19
N CYS A 43 -10.51 8.53 9.89
CA CYS A 43 -9.20 8.42 9.25
C CYS A 43 -9.11 9.12 7.89
N GLN A 44 -10.21 9.18 7.12
CA GLN A 44 -10.25 9.91 5.85
C GLN A 44 -10.20 11.42 6.08
N GLY A 45 -10.92 11.93 7.07
CA GLY A 45 -10.91 13.35 7.43
C GLY A 45 -9.57 13.82 8.00
N ALA A 46 -8.91 12.98 8.79
CA ALA A 46 -7.62 13.29 9.41
C ALA A 46 -6.42 13.24 8.46
N CYS A 47 -6.56 12.67 7.26
CA CYS A 47 -5.46 12.52 6.32
C CYS A 47 -5.15 13.84 5.60
N GLU A 48 -4.04 14.50 5.96
CA GLU A 48 -3.65 15.79 5.37
C GLU A 48 -3.46 15.74 3.84
N THR A 49 -2.90 14.64 3.32
CA THR A 49 -2.69 14.44 1.87
C THR A 49 -3.93 13.89 1.16
N GLN A 50 -5.01 13.63 1.90
CA GLN A 50 -6.29 13.17 1.38
C GLN A 50 -6.22 11.87 0.56
N ILE A 51 -5.20 11.04 0.73
CA ILE A 51 -5.02 9.79 -0.05
C ILE A 51 -5.92 8.65 0.41
N ILE A 52 -6.59 8.77 1.57
CA ILE A 52 -7.53 7.77 2.05
C ILE A 52 -8.86 7.97 1.33
N SER A 53 -9.36 6.90 0.68
CA SER A 53 -10.61 6.88 -0.06
C SER A 53 -11.49 5.70 0.38
N ARG A 54 -12.79 5.74 0.03
CA ARG A 54 -13.70 4.62 0.29
C ARG A 54 -13.51 3.52 -0.75
N GLY A 55 -13.12 2.35 -0.30
CA GLY A 55 -12.99 1.14 -1.11
C GLY A 55 -14.24 0.26 -1.06
N ASP A 56 -14.05 -1.01 -1.45
CA ASP A 56 -15.12 -2.00 -1.41
C ASP A 56 -15.67 -2.20 0.00
N GLY A 57 -16.99 -2.39 0.10
CA GLY A 57 -17.69 -2.54 1.38
C GLY A 57 -17.72 -1.28 2.25
N GLY A 58 -17.26 -0.14 1.72
CA GLY A 58 -17.17 1.13 2.45
C GLY A 58 -15.94 1.23 3.35
N TYR A 59 -15.04 0.25 3.32
CA TYR A 59 -13.80 0.27 4.10
C TYR A 59 -12.80 1.25 3.50
N PRO A 60 -11.99 1.94 4.34
CA PRO A 60 -10.98 2.84 3.83
C PRO A 60 -9.88 2.07 3.09
N LYS A 61 -9.40 2.67 2.01
CA LYS A 61 -8.26 2.23 1.21
C LYS A 61 -7.37 3.41 0.88
N ILE A 62 -6.12 3.14 0.57
CA ILE A 62 -5.16 4.13 0.09
C ILE A 62 -5.26 4.23 -1.42
N ASP A 63 -5.23 5.45 -1.91
CA ASP A 63 -5.23 5.80 -3.32
C ASP A 63 -4.02 6.70 -3.61
N PHE A 64 -2.93 6.08 -4.06
CA PHE A 64 -1.70 6.79 -4.41
C PHE A 64 -1.81 7.64 -5.68
N SER A 65 -2.93 7.59 -6.42
CA SER A 65 -3.16 8.54 -7.52
C SER A 65 -3.43 9.97 -7.01
N ARG A 66 -3.77 10.11 -5.72
CA ARG A 66 -4.10 11.40 -5.09
C ARG A 66 -2.91 12.06 -4.39
N GLY A 67 -1.80 11.35 -4.25
CA GLY A 67 -0.61 11.81 -3.54
C GLY A 67 0.06 10.69 -2.76
N GLU A 68 0.82 11.08 -1.75
CA GLU A 68 1.65 10.17 -0.95
C GLU A 68 1.28 10.20 0.55
N CYS A 69 1.79 9.21 1.27
CA CYS A 69 1.68 9.19 2.73
C CYS A 69 2.92 9.82 3.35
N THR A 70 2.73 10.83 4.18
CA THR A 70 3.80 11.50 4.94
C THR A 70 4.14 10.80 6.25
N PHE A 71 3.49 9.67 6.54
CA PHE A 71 3.64 8.92 7.79
C PHE A 71 3.35 9.74 9.06
N CYS A 72 2.48 10.76 8.97
CA CYS A 72 2.13 11.66 10.08
C CYS A 72 1.32 11.02 11.21
N GLN A 73 0.85 9.78 11.05
CA GLN A 73 0.04 9.03 12.03
C GLN A 73 -1.34 9.60 12.38
N ALA A 74 -1.77 10.71 11.78
CA ALA A 74 -3.07 11.33 12.07
C ALA A 74 -4.27 10.37 11.87
N CYS A 75 -4.21 9.50 10.86
CA CYS A 75 -5.24 8.48 10.62
C CYS A 75 -5.31 7.43 11.74
N VAL A 76 -4.17 7.08 12.34
CA VAL A 76 -4.09 6.15 13.47
C VAL A 76 -4.68 6.81 14.72
N ASP A 77 -4.28 8.04 15.00
CA ASP A 77 -4.76 8.80 16.17
C ASP A 77 -6.26 9.08 16.12
N SER A 78 -6.81 9.29 14.92
CA SER A 78 -8.24 9.49 14.70
C SER A 78 -9.10 8.22 14.78
N CYS A 79 -8.48 7.02 14.86
CA CYS A 79 -9.21 5.76 14.78
C CYS A 79 -9.71 5.32 16.17
N PRO A 80 -11.02 5.44 16.49
CA PRO A 80 -11.51 5.12 17.83
C PRO A 80 -11.45 3.63 18.15
N GLU A 81 -11.60 2.77 17.13
CA GLU A 81 -11.69 1.31 17.30
C GLU A 81 -10.34 0.60 17.26
N GLY A 82 -9.23 1.33 17.09
CA GLY A 82 -7.89 0.75 17.01
C GLY A 82 -7.64 -0.11 15.77
N ALA A 83 -8.48 -0.04 14.73
CA ALA A 83 -8.29 -0.79 13.49
C ALA A 83 -6.98 -0.44 12.75
N LEU A 84 -6.39 0.72 13.03
CA LEU A 84 -5.13 1.21 12.45
C LEU A 84 -3.96 1.20 13.45
N ALA A 85 -4.06 0.44 14.55
CA ALA A 85 -3.07 0.40 15.61
C ALA A 85 -2.48 -1.01 15.76
N ALA A 86 -1.86 -1.55 14.71
CA ALA A 86 -1.34 -2.92 14.68
C ALA A 86 -0.47 -3.30 15.89
N LEU A 87 0.22 -2.34 16.52
CA LEU A 87 0.99 -2.52 17.75
C LEU A 87 0.98 -1.16 18.45
N GLY A 88 0.21 -1.01 19.55
CA GLY A 88 -0.09 0.28 20.18
C GLY A 88 1.10 1.24 20.23
N LYS A 89 1.10 2.24 19.33
CA LYS A 89 2.13 3.29 19.17
C LYS A 89 3.58 2.83 19.42
N SER A 90 3.92 1.57 19.14
CA SER A 90 5.23 1.05 19.48
C SER A 90 6.21 1.49 18.41
N GLN A 91 7.33 2.05 18.86
CA GLN A 91 8.43 2.45 17.98
C GLN A 91 8.99 1.19 17.32
N GLY A 92 8.66 0.97 16.05
CA GLY A 92 9.07 -0.22 15.28
C GLY A 92 7.96 -0.85 14.43
N ALA A 93 6.70 -0.44 14.59
CA ALA A 93 5.64 -0.90 13.69
C ALA A 93 5.84 -0.34 12.28
N VAL A 94 5.93 -1.20 11.27
CA VAL A 94 6.06 -0.79 9.86
C VAL A 94 4.71 -0.28 9.33
N PRO A 95 4.68 0.83 8.56
CA PRO A 95 3.44 1.37 8.00
C PRO A 95 2.74 0.39 7.06
N TRP A 96 3.53 -0.32 6.25
CA TRP A 96 3.10 -1.39 5.35
C TRP A 96 4.17 -2.47 5.26
N HIS A 97 3.75 -3.67 4.87
CA HIS A 97 4.65 -4.74 4.44
C HIS A 97 4.82 -4.80 2.91
N HIS A 98 4.36 -3.79 2.18
CA HIS A 98 4.48 -3.72 0.73
C HIS A 98 5.86 -3.22 0.35
N VAL A 99 6.62 -4.06 -0.33
CA VAL A 99 7.95 -3.75 -0.85
C VAL A 99 7.93 -3.79 -2.37
N ALA A 100 8.62 -2.85 -3.01
CA ALA A 100 8.81 -2.88 -4.45
C ALA A 100 9.74 -4.05 -4.82
N ASN A 101 9.46 -4.71 -5.94
CA ASN A 101 10.27 -5.82 -6.45
C ASN A 101 10.53 -5.63 -7.95
N ILE A 102 11.76 -5.91 -8.38
CA ILE A 102 12.14 -5.95 -9.79
C ILE A 102 11.82 -7.34 -10.35
N GLY A 103 10.80 -7.42 -11.21
CA GLY A 103 10.43 -8.65 -11.89
C GLY A 103 11.39 -9.05 -13.02
N GLN A 104 11.32 -10.31 -13.45
CA GLN A 104 12.11 -10.86 -14.57
C GLN A 104 11.84 -10.19 -15.93
N GLU A 105 10.71 -9.50 -16.05
CA GLU A 105 10.34 -8.72 -17.23
C GLU A 105 11.08 -7.38 -17.34
N CYS A 106 11.95 -7.06 -16.37
CA CYS A 106 12.79 -5.87 -16.40
C CYS A 106 13.68 -5.83 -17.65
N LEU A 107 13.61 -4.72 -18.39
CA LEU A 107 14.44 -4.48 -19.58
C LEU A 107 15.95 -4.58 -19.28
N GLY A 108 16.39 -4.07 -18.12
CA GLY A 108 17.78 -4.18 -17.67
C GLY A 108 18.24 -5.63 -17.49
N ILE A 109 17.39 -6.47 -16.89
CA ILE A 109 17.65 -7.92 -16.75
C ILE A 109 17.71 -8.61 -18.12
N LYS A 110 16.87 -8.18 -19.07
CA LYS A 110 16.85 -8.68 -20.45
C LYS A 110 17.95 -8.10 -21.35
N GLY A 111 18.90 -7.32 -20.79
CA GLY A 111 20.04 -6.78 -21.53
C GLY A 111 19.75 -5.54 -22.36
N VAL A 112 18.67 -4.81 -22.06
CA VAL A 112 18.34 -3.51 -22.66
C VAL A 112 18.68 -2.40 -21.66
N TYR A 113 19.45 -1.40 -22.09
CA TYR A 113 19.77 -0.25 -21.25
C TYR A 113 18.51 0.55 -20.91
N CYS A 114 18.11 0.52 -19.64
CA CYS A 114 16.95 1.25 -19.12
C CYS A 114 17.19 1.64 -17.66
N LYS A 115 17.00 2.93 -17.34
CA LYS A 115 17.08 3.47 -15.98
C LYS A 115 15.84 4.25 -15.54
N SER A 116 14.77 4.21 -16.34
CA SER A 116 13.62 5.09 -16.18
C SER A 116 12.94 4.98 -14.81
N CYS A 117 12.92 3.79 -14.19
CA CYS A 117 12.36 3.64 -12.85
C CYS A 117 13.18 4.37 -11.77
N GLY A 118 14.51 4.41 -11.90
CA GLY A 118 15.36 5.16 -10.98
C GLY A 118 15.34 6.66 -11.24
N GLU A 119 15.30 7.06 -12.51
CA GLU A 119 15.25 8.48 -12.90
C GLU A 119 13.97 9.17 -12.40
N VAL A 120 12.85 8.45 -12.36
CA VAL A 120 11.56 8.94 -11.85
C VAL A 120 11.46 8.82 -10.32
N CYS A 121 12.31 8.02 -9.68
CA CYS A 121 12.26 7.82 -8.23
C CYS A 121 12.97 8.95 -7.48
N GLU A 122 12.21 9.96 -7.08
CA GLU A 122 12.72 11.16 -6.38
C GLU A 122 13.51 10.81 -5.10
N VAL A 123 13.03 9.83 -4.33
CA VAL A 123 13.67 9.38 -3.08
C VAL A 123 14.91 8.50 -3.31
N GLY A 124 15.22 8.14 -4.56
CA GLY A 124 16.41 7.35 -4.89
C GLY A 124 16.39 5.91 -4.35
N ALA A 125 15.20 5.31 -4.18
CA ALA A 125 15.05 3.96 -3.62
C ALA A 125 15.52 2.83 -4.55
N ILE A 126 15.91 3.14 -5.78
CA ILE A 126 16.37 2.17 -6.78
C ILE A 126 17.81 2.50 -7.17
N SER A 127 18.71 1.57 -6.90
CA SER A 127 20.12 1.63 -7.29
C SER A 127 20.38 0.80 -8.54
N PHE A 128 21.48 1.09 -9.25
CA PHE A 128 21.86 0.37 -10.47
C PHE A 128 23.29 -0.13 -10.35
N THR A 129 23.48 -1.44 -10.45
CA THR A 129 24.80 -2.06 -10.39
C THR A 129 25.21 -2.55 -11.77
N PHE A 130 26.48 -2.29 -12.14
CA PHE A 130 27.05 -2.82 -13.38
C PHE A 130 27.57 -4.23 -13.10
N GLY A 131 26.89 -5.23 -13.66
CA GLY A 131 27.37 -6.61 -13.64
C GLY A 131 28.43 -6.87 -14.71
N SER A 132 28.64 -8.15 -15.02
CA SER A 132 29.50 -8.60 -16.13
C SER A 132 28.95 -8.27 -17.53
N GLY A 133 27.67 -7.89 -17.62
CA GLY A 133 27.08 -7.29 -18.81
C GLY A 133 27.27 -5.77 -18.84
N ARG A 134 27.36 -5.17 -20.03
CA ARG A 134 27.45 -3.70 -20.21
C ARG A 134 26.18 -2.94 -19.76
N VAL A 135 25.12 -3.66 -19.39
CA VAL A 135 23.83 -3.10 -19.00
C VAL A 135 23.68 -3.17 -17.48
N PRO A 136 23.40 -2.03 -16.80
CA PRO A 136 23.20 -2.03 -15.36
C PRO A 136 21.86 -2.63 -14.97
N VAL A 137 21.83 -3.37 -13.87
CA VAL A 137 20.63 -4.04 -13.35
C VAL A 137 20.12 -3.27 -12.12
N PRO A 138 18.80 -2.98 -12.04
CA PRO A 138 18.25 -2.27 -10.90
C PRO A 138 18.13 -3.16 -9.66
N ASN A 139 18.35 -2.56 -8.49
CA ASN A 139 18.12 -3.16 -7.18
C ASN A 139 17.35 -2.17 -6.28
N VAL A 140 16.25 -2.62 -5.69
CA VAL A 140 15.49 -1.83 -4.71
C VAL A 140 16.25 -1.85 -3.39
N MET A 141 16.50 -0.67 -2.82
CA MET A 141 17.11 -0.50 -1.51
C MET A 141 16.00 -0.63 -0.46
N SER A 142 16.02 -1.71 0.31
CA SER A 142 15.08 -1.99 1.40
C SER A 142 15.67 -1.68 2.76
#